data_AF-A0A536JAL3-F1
#
_entry.id   AF-A0A536JAL3-F1
#
_cell.length_a   1.000
_cell.length_b   1.000
_cell.length_c   1.000
_cell.angle_alpha   90.00
_cell.angle_beta   90.00
_cell.angle_gamma   90.00
#
_symmetry.space_group_name_H-M   'P 1'
#
loop_
_entity.id
_entity.type
_entity.pdbx_description
1 polymer ?
#
loop_
_entity_poly.entity_id
_entity_poly.type
_entity_poly.pdbx_seq_one_letter_code
_entity_poly.pdbx_strand_id
1 'polypeptide(L)'
;MAVSQGGQASELPEVLTRFRAAVLGIGNITGPYRGYLYYWKTSRKEALDQVAALLWPYLGAEKRSQFEAASSLAKRPVTLIWDGCMVPRDIEVAWAAGFFDGEGTVSVGTDPRTGRYSAINMEIPQSSAAGLPDVLVRFHRIVGVGNVTGPHEPRSPWSRLPQYRWRSGALDDVEHVAALLWTRLGPTKRKQLDTSIRLRRAGKPPRVGNRDNSNYV
;
A
#
# COMPACT_ATOMS: atom_id res chain seq x y z
N MET A 1 -2.51 16.88 -8.16
CA MET A 1 -2.11 15.58 -7.59
C MET A 1 -1.94 15.73 -6.09
N ALA A 2 -2.35 14.74 -5.30
CA ALA A 2 -2.16 14.75 -3.85
C ALA A 2 -1.84 13.34 -3.33
N VAL A 3 -1.06 13.28 -2.25
CA VAL A 3 -0.75 12.07 -1.47
C VAL A 3 -1.01 12.41 -0.01
N SER A 4 -1.70 11.53 0.71
CA SER A 4 -2.09 11.78 2.11
C SER A 4 -1.44 10.76 3.04
N GLN A 5 -1.09 11.19 4.24
CA GLN A 5 -0.53 10.33 5.28
C GLN A 5 -1.06 10.74 6.65
N GLY A 6 -1.48 9.76 7.45
CA GLY A 6 -1.77 9.96 8.86
C GLY A 6 -0.47 10.11 9.68
N GLY A 7 -0.48 10.98 10.67
CA GLY A 7 0.64 11.23 11.57
C GLY A 7 0.20 11.93 12.85
N GLN A 8 1.13 12.12 13.77
CA GLN A 8 0.88 12.88 14.99
C GLN A 8 0.82 14.37 14.67
N ALA A 9 -0.05 15.12 15.35
CA ALA A 9 -0.30 16.54 15.05
C ALA A 9 0.95 17.43 15.13
N SER A 10 1.94 17.04 15.93
CA SER A 10 3.15 17.80 16.23
C SER A 10 4.33 17.48 15.31
N GLU A 11 4.22 16.50 14.41
CA GLU A 11 5.35 16.00 13.63
C GLU A 11 4.97 15.79 12.16
N LEU A 12 5.76 16.36 11.26
CA LEU A 12 5.59 16.13 9.82
C LEU A 12 5.90 14.66 9.51
N PRO A 13 4.98 13.91 8.86
CA PRO A 13 5.21 12.51 8.55
C PRO A 13 6.45 12.31 7.67
N GLU A 14 7.41 11.51 8.14
CA GLU A 14 8.66 11.20 7.43
C GLU A 14 8.38 10.73 5.99
N VAL A 15 7.34 9.93 5.79
CA VAL A 15 6.91 9.42 4.49
C VAL A 15 6.63 10.54 3.49
N LEU A 16 5.94 11.61 3.90
CA LEU A 16 5.63 12.73 3.01
C LEU A 16 6.88 13.57 2.72
N THR A 17 7.76 13.72 3.71
CA THR A 17 9.04 14.42 3.53
C THR A 17 9.95 13.69 2.55
N ARG A 18 10.05 12.36 2.68
CA ARG A 18 10.81 11.50 1.76
C ARG A 18 10.20 11.47 0.38
N PHE A 19 8.87 11.39 0.28
CA PHE A 19 8.18 11.48 -1.01
C PHE A 19 8.49 12.82 -1.70
N ARG A 20 8.38 13.94 -0.98
CA ARG A 20 8.72 15.26 -1.50
C ARG A 20 10.16 15.33 -2.02
N ALA A 21 11.12 14.78 -1.27
CA ALA A 21 12.51 14.71 -1.71
C ALA A 21 12.68 13.85 -2.98
N ALA A 22 12.00 12.70 -3.05
CA ALA A 22 12.04 11.81 -4.21
C ALA A 22 11.45 12.46 -5.48
N VAL A 23 10.49 13.37 -5.34
CA VAL A 23 9.93 14.15 -6.45
C VAL A 23 10.63 15.51 -6.63
N LEU A 24 11.94 15.56 -6.37
CA LEU A 24 12.80 16.73 -6.58
C LEU A 24 12.39 17.98 -5.79
N GLY A 25 11.80 17.80 -4.61
CA GLY A 25 11.33 18.90 -3.77
C GLY A 25 10.01 19.55 -4.24
N ILE A 26 9.40 19.03 -5.32
CA ILE A 26 8.18 19.57 -5.91
C ILE A 26 7.00 19.36 -4.95
N GLY A 27 6.08 20.34 -4.92
CA GLY A 27 4.85 20.29 -4.13
C GLY A 27 5.04 20.71 -2.68
N ASN A 28 3.92 20.86 -1.99
CA ASN A 28 3.88 21.36 -0.61
C ASN A 28 3.21 20.34 0.31
N ILE A 29 3.72 20.24 1.53
CA ILE A 29 3.09 19.46 2.60
C ILE A 29 2.23 20.41 3.43
N THR A 30 0.96 20.06 3.63
CA THR A 30 -0.03 20.85 4.36
C THR A 30 -0.76 19.97 5.38
N GLY A 31 -1.15 20.54 6.51
CA GLY A 31 -1.81 19.84 7.61
C GLY A 31 -1.17 20.19 8.97
N PRO A 32 -1.52 19.48 10.05
CA PRO A 32 -2.49 18.39 10.08
C PRO A 32 -3.93 18.89 9.91
N TYR A 33 -4.71 18.24 9.05
CA TYR A 33 -6.15 18.38 9.01
C TYR A 33 -6.78 17.37 9.97
N ARG A 34 -7.88 17.74 10.63
CA ARG A 34 -8.57 16.89 11.63
C ARG A 34 -7.65 16.38 12.74
N GLY A 35 -6.54 17.08 13.01
CA GLY A 35 -5.58 16.75 14.06
C GLY A 35 -4.63 15.58 13.76
N TYR A 36 -4.70 14.92 12.60
CA TYR A 36 -3.80 13.79 12.30
C TYR A 36 -3.45 13.60 10.81
N LEU A 37 -4.12 14.27 9.87
CA LEU A 37 -4.00 13.94 8.46
C LEU A 37 -3.19 15.01 7.70
N TYR A 38 -2.07 14.61 7.11
CA TYR A 38 -1.23 15.47 6.29
C TYR A 38 -1.40 15.15 4.81
N TYR A 39 -1.18 16.16 3.97
CA TYR A 39 -1.21 16.02 2.52
C TYR A 39 0.04 16.63 1.91
N TRP A 40 0.72 15.87 1.06
CA TRP A 40 1.51 16.45 -0.01
C TRP A 40 0.59 16.76 -1.20
N LYS A 41 0.69 17.95 -1.79
CA LYS A 41 -0.07 18.29 -3.00
C LYS A 41 0.65 19.28 -3.91
N THR A 42 0.36 19.18 -5.20
CA THR A 42 0.68 20.19 -6.21
C THR A 42 -0.51 20.38 -7.16
N SER A 43 -0.81 21.65 -7.45
CA SER A 43 -1.78 22.09 -8.46
C SER A 43 -1.10 22.76 -9.67
N ARG A 44 0.22 22.99 -9.60
CA ARG A 44 0.99 23.59 -10.70
C ARG A 44 1.12 22.59 -11.83
N LYS A 45 0.74 23.01 -13.04
CA LYS A 45 0.61 22.18 -14.23
C LYS A 45 1.96 21.58 -14.66
N GLU A 46 3.00 22.40 -14.74
CA GLU A 46 4.35 21.98 -15.16
C GLU A 46 4.96 21.03 -14.12
N ALA A 47 4.79 21.36 -12.83
CA ALA A 47 5.27 20.53 -11.74
C ALA A 47 4.53 19.17 -11.70
N LEU A 48 3.25 19.14 -12.08
CA LEU A 48 2.48 17.91 -12.19
C LEU A 48 3.00 17.00 -13.32
N ASP A 49 3.39 17.55 -14.47
CA ASP A 49 3.98 16.76 -15.57
C ASP A 49 5.33 16.19 -15.18
N GLN A 50 6.18 16.99 -14.52
CA GLN A 50 7.48 16.53 -14.04
C GLN A 50 7.34 15.39 -13.04
N VAL A 51 6.44 15.54 -12.07
CA VAL A 51 6.17 14.46 -11.10
C VAL A 51 5.60 13.23 -11.81
N ALA A 52 4.67 13.41 -12.75
CA ALA A 52 4.09 12.29 -13.49
C ALA A 52 5.14 11.54 -14.32
N ALA A 53 6.04 12.25 -14.99
CA ALA A 53 7.15 11.65 -15.74
C ALA A 53 8.06 10.80 -14.84
N LEU A 54 8.41 11.32 -13.65
CA LEU A 54 9.23 10.60 -12.67
C LEU A 54 8.55 9.32 -12.15
N LEU A 55 7.24 9.40 -11.91
CA LEU A 55 6.47 8.27 -11.36
C LEU A 55 5.99 7.31 -12.44
N TRP A 56 6.02 7.71 -13.72
CA TRP A 56 5.37 6.99 -14.83
C TRP A 56 5.74 5.51 -14.90
N PRO A 57 7.02 5.10 -14.78
CA PRO A 57 7.42 3.69 -14.83
C PRO A 57 6.85 2.84 -13.67
N TYR A 58 6.45 3.48 -12.59
CA TYR A 58 6.02 2.83 -11.35
C TYR A 58 4.50 2.81 -11.16
N LEU A 59 3.75 3.61 -11.92
CA LEU A 59 2.29 3.66 -11.85
C LEU A 59 1.65 2.44 -12.53
N GLY A 60 0.53 1.96 -11.98
CA GLY A 60 -0.32 0.97 -12.65
C GLY A 60 -1.10 1.57 -13.81
N ALA A 61 -1.60 0.71 -14.71
CA ALA A 61 -2.33 1.10 -15.91
C ALA A 61 -3.51 2.03 -15.59
N GLU A 62 -4.28 1.73 -14.54
CA GLU A 62 -5.44 2.56 -14.16
C GLU A 62 -5.02 3.99 -13.77
N LYS A 63 -3.93 4.16 -13.02
CA LYS A 63 -3.44 5.50 -12.63
C LYS A 63 -2.88 6.27 -13.84
N ARG A 64 -2.27 5.58 -14.80
CA ARG A 64 -1.85 6.18 -16.08
C ARG A 64 -3.05 6.66 -16.88
N SER A 65 -4.08 5.82 -17.04
CA SER A 65 -5.32 6.21 -17.73
C SER A 65 -6.05 7.36 -17.03
N GLN A 66 -6.09 7.37 -15.69
CA GLN A 66 -6.64 8.51 -14.92
C GLN A 66 -5.87 9.81 -15.20
N PHE A 67 -4.53 9.73 -15.31
CA PHE A 67 -3.69 10.89 -15.63
C PHE A 67 -3.89 11.38 -17.06
N GLU A 68 -3.94 10.47 -18.03
CA GLU A 68 -4.18 10.78 -19.46
C GLU A 68 -5.56 11.41 -19.67
N ALA A 69 -6.60 10.85 -19.03
CA ALA A 69 -7.94 11.41 -19.08
C ALA A 69 -8.00 12.83 -18.49
N ALA A 70 -7.37 13.05 -17.33
CA ALA A 70 -7.28 14.37 -16.72
C ALA A 70 -6.52 15.37 -17.60
N SER A 71 -5.44 14.93 -18.24
CA SER A 71 -4.64 15.76 -19.16
C SER A 71 -5.42 16.14 -20.41
N SER A 72 -6.19 15.19 -20.96
CA SER A 72 -7.08 15.40 -22.10
C SER A 72 -8.18 16.42 -21.80
N LEU A 73 -8.84 16.29 -20.63
CA LEU A 73 -9.85 17.25 -20.17
C LEU A 73 -9.26 18.65 -19.96
N ALA A 74 -8.01 18.73 -19.50
CA ALA A 74 -7.28 19.98 -19.35
C ALA A 74 -6.74 20.56 -20.68
N LYS A 75 -7.05 19.93 -21.83
CA LYS A 75 -6.54 20.27 -23.17
C LYS A 75 -5.01 20.36 -23.20
N ARG A 76 -4.34 19.46 -22.48
CA ARG A 76 -2.89 19.38 -22.36
C ARG A 76 -2.41 18.03 -22.88
N PRO A 77 -1.90 17.95 -24.12
CA PRO A 77 -1.29 16.71 -24.59
C PRO A 77 0.02 16.49 -23.83
N VAL A 78 0.03 15.52 -22.92
CA VAL A 78 1.25 15.05 -22.27
C VAL A 78 1.51 13.66 -22.81
N THR A 79 2.60 13.49 -23.56
CA THR A 79 3.06 12.17 -24.00
C THR A 79 4.19 11.75 -23.09
N LEU A 80 3.90 10.87 -22.13
CA LEU A 80 4.91 10.25 -21.28
C LEU A 80 5.31 8.92 -21.91
N ILE A 81 6.43 8.92 -22.62
CA ILE A 81 6.97 7.71 -23.24
C ILE A 81 7.72 6.94 -22.16
N TRP A 82 7.24 5.72 -21.86
CA TRP A 82 8.05 4.69 -21.23
C TRP A 82 8.45 3.70 -22.32
N ASP A 83 9.74 3.59 -22.56
CA ASP A 83 10.38 2.67 -23.51
C ASP A 83 10.32 1.19 -23.10
N GLY A 84 9.66 0.86 -21.98
CA GLY A 84 9.59 -0.50 -21.46
C GLY A 84 10.93 -1.01 -20.93
N CYS A 85 11.91 -0.13 -20.68
CA CYS A 85 13.17 -0.51 -20.05
C CYS A 85 12.89 -1.32 -18.78
N MET A 86 13.54 -2.49 -18.66
CA MET A 86 13.39 -3.36 -17.51
C MET A 86 13.78 -2.62 -16.25
N VAL A 87 12.81 -2.46 -15.34
CA VAL A 87 13.07 -1.92 -14.02
C VAL A 87 13.98 -2.90 -13.27
N PRO A 88 15.13 -2.44 -12.73
CA PRO A 88 16.01 -3.29 -11.95
C PRO A 88 15.26 -4.02 -10.84
N ARG A 89 15.66 -5.27 -10.54
CA ARG A 89 14.94 -6.12 -9.58
C ARG A 89 14.84 -5.49 -8.19
N ASP A 90 15.86 -4.77 -7.75
CA ASP A 90 15.88 -4.07 -6.48
C ASP A 90 14.83 -2.95 -6.42
N ILE A 91 14.59 -2.26 -7.55
CA ILE A 91 13.54 -1.26 -7.68
C ILE A 91 12.15 -1.90 -7.71
N GLU A 92 11.98 -3.06 -8.36
CA GLU A 92 10.71 -3.83 -8.28
C GLU A 92 10.41 -4.23 -6.82
N VAL A 93 11.42 -4.72 -6.08
CA VAL A 93 11.25 -5.08 -4.65
C VAL A 93 10.94 -3.84 -3.81
N ALA A 94 11.60 -2.71 -4.08
CA ALA A 94 11.30 -1.44 -3.39
C ALA A 94 9.88 -0.95 -3.69
N TRP A 95 9.43 -1.09 -4.93
CA TRP A 95 8.06 -0.79 -5.32
C TRP A 95 7.06 -1.69 -4.59
N ALA A 96 7.30 -3.00 -4.54
CA ALA A 96 6.43 -3.95 -3.84
C ALA A 96 6.36 -3.63 -2.34
N ALA A 97 7.49 -3.28 -1.71
CA ALA A 97 7.51 -2.86 -0.32
C ALA A 97 6.69 -1.58 -0.10
N GLY A 98 6.85 -0.56 -0.94
CA GLY A 98 6.07 0.67 -0.85
C GLY A 98 4.57 0.48 -1.08
N PHE A 99 4.21 -0.38 -2.04
CA PHE A 99 2.81 -0.75 -2.31
C PHE A 99 2.19 -1.49 -1.11
N PHE A 100 2.90 -2.45 -0.53
CA PHE A 100 2.45 -3.13 0.69
C PHE A 100 2.40 -2.18 1.90
N ASP A 101 3.31 -1.20 2.00
CA ASP A 101 3.31 -0.23 3.10
C ASP A 101 2.07 0.68 3.06
N GLY A 102 1.67 1.10 1.85
CA GLY A 102 0.51 1.96 1.64
C GLY A 102 -0.85 1.26 1.67
N GLU A 103 -0.97 0.08 1.06
CA GLU A 103 -2.26 -0.59 0.83
C GLU A 103 -2.38 -1.92 1.60
N GLY A 104 -1.25 -2.50 2.01
CA GLY A 104 -1.19 -3.81 2.62
C GLY A 104 -1.64 -3.83 4.07
N THR A 105 -2.16 -4.97 4.51
CA THR A 105 -2.56 -5.22 5.89
C THR A 105 -1.96 -6.54 6.37
N VAL A 106 -1.62 -6.59 7.66
CA VAL A 106 -1.18 -7.80 8.36
C VAL A 106 -2.14 -8.04 9.51
N SER A 107 -2.68 -9.23 9.62
CA SER A 107 -3.56 -9.62 10.72
C SER A 107 -3.22 -11.01 11.25
N VAL A 108 -3.56 -11.23 12.52
CA VAL A 108 -3.45 -12.54 13.17
C VAL A 108 -4.82 -12.92 13.69
N GLY A 109 -5.26 -14.13 13.35
CA GLY A 109 -6.51 -14.71 13.83
C GLY A 109 -6.28 -15.58 15.07
N THR A 110 -7.22 -15.51 16.01
CA THR A 110 -7.31 -16.46 17.12
C THR A 110 -8.28 -17.58 16.78
N ASP A 111 -7.95 -18.79 17.19
CA ASP A 111 -8.88 -19.91 17.21
C ASP A 111 -9.94 -19.65 18.30
N PRO A 112 -11.23 -19.54 17.96
CA PRO A 112 -12.29 -19.27 18.93
C PRO A 112 -12.41 -20.33 20.03
N ARG A 113 -12.00 -21.59 19.76
CA ARG A 113 -12.10 -22.69 20.72
C ARG A 113 -10.97 -22.69 21.74
N THR A 114 -9.76 -22.36 21.29
CA THR A 114 -8.55 -22.46 22.13
C THR A 114 -8.01 -21.11 22.56
N GLY A 115 -8.49 -20.01 21.98
CA GLY A 115 -7.98 -18.66 22.16
C GLY A 115 -6.58 -18.43 21.56
N ARG A 116 -5.99 -19.46 20.92
CA ARG A 116 -4.60 -19.44 20.42
C ARG A 116 -4.50 -18.72 19.09
N TYR A 117 -3.40 -18.02 18.84
CA TYR A 117 -3.12 -17.48 17.51
C TYR A 117 -2.83 -18.61 16.53
N SER A 118 -3.80 -18.92 15.68
CA SER A 118 -3.78 -20.08 14.79
C SER A 118 -3.64 -19.69 13.31
N ALA A 119 -3.95 -18.45 12.97
CA ALA A 119 -3.87 -17.94 11.61
C ALA A 119 -3.07 -16.63 11.56
N ILE A 120 -2.34 -16.43 10.48
CA ILE A 120 -1.73 -15.15 10.10
C ILE A 120 -2.18 -14.85 8.68
N ASN A 121 -2.36 -13.58 8.34
CA ASN A 121 -2.77 -13.20 7.00
C ASN A 121 -2.10 -11.88 6.60
N MET A 122 -1.49 -11.87 5.42
CA MET A 122 -1.14 -10.65 4.71
C MET A 122 -2.14 -10.45 3.57
N GLU A 123 -2.63 -9.23 3.40
CA GLU A 123 -3.59 -8.90 2.35
C GLU A 123 -3.26 -7.56 1.69
N ILE A 124 -3.45 -7.45 0.38
CA ILE A 124 -3.54 -6.18 -0.34
C ILE A 124 -4.87 -6.14 -1.08
N PRO A 125 -5.87 -5.37 -0.61
CA PRO A 125 -7.11 -5.16 -1.34
C PRO A 125 -6.91 -4.12 -2.44
N GLN A 126 -7.59 -4.30 -3.58
CA GLN A 126 -7.71 -3.32 -4.65
C GLN A 126 -9.12 -3.34 -5.21
N SER A 127 -9.67 -2.17 -5.53
CA SER A 127 -11.01 -2.06 -6.13
C SER A 127 -10.86 -1.71 -7.60
N SER A 128 -11.52 -2.44 -8.49
CA SER A 128 -11.46 -2.14 -9.93
C SER A 128 -12.72 -2.58 -10.67
N ALA A 129 -13.20 -1.71 -11.56
CA ALA A 129 -14.25 -2.03 -12.52
C ALA A 129 -13.69 -2.66 -13.81
N ALA A 130 -12.39 -2.48 -14.07
CA ALA A 130 -11.75 -2.83 -15.34
C ALA A 130 -11.20 -4.27 -15.38
N GLY A 131 -11.43 -5.05 -14.33
CA GLY A 131 -10.92 -6.42 -14.21
C GLY A 131 -9.80 -6.52 -13.17
N LEU A 132 -8.98 -7.58 -13.28
CA LEU A 132 -7.90 -7.86 -12.35
C LEU A 132 -6.84 -6.74 -12.35
N PRO A 133 -6.57 -6.06 -11.22
CA PRO A 133 -5.59 -4.97 -11.17
C PRO A 133 -4.17 -5.44 -11.50
N ASP A 134 -3.53 -4.76 -12.44
CA ASP A 134 -2.15 -5.04 -12.88
C ASP A 134 -1.13 -4.91 -11.74
N VAL A 135 -1.38 -4.00 -10.79
CA VAL A 135 -0.57 -3.85 -9.59
C VAL A 135 -0.57 -5.09 -8.69
N LEU A 136 -1.69 -5.82 -8.59
CA LEU A 136 -1.74 -7.08 -7.83
C LEU A 136 -0.96 -8.18 -8.54
N VAL A 137 -1.06 -8.25 -9.87
CA VAL A 137 -0.30 -9.20 -10.70
C VAL A 137 1.20 -8.92 -10.60
N ARG A 138 1.59 -7.65 -10.69
CA ARG A 138 2.99 -7.21 -10.52
C ARG A 138 3.50 -7.56 -9.13
N PHE A 139 2.76 -7.25 -8.07
CA PHE A 139 3.14 -7.60 -6.70
C PHE A 139 3.33 -9.10 -6.54
N HIS A 140 2.34 -9.91 -6.96
CA HIS A 140 2.39 -11.37 -6.90
C HIS A 140 3.62 -11.92 -7.64
N ARG A 141 3.92 -11.42 -8.84
CA ARG A 141 5.12 -11.80 -9.60
C ARG A 141 6.43 -11.50 -8.86
N ILE A 142 6.50 -10.39 -8.13
CA ILE A 142 7.71 -9.98 -7.39
C ILE A 142 7.90 -10.89 -6.17
N VAL A 143 6.84 -11.13 -5.39
CA VAL A 143 6.93 -11.90 -4.15
C VAL A 143 6.90 -13.42 -4.36
N GLY A 144 6.34 -13.91 -5.47
CA GLY A 144 6.34 -15.32 -5.84
C GLY A 144 5.44 -16.24 -5.01
N VAL A 145 4.77 -15.72 -3.99
CA VAL A 145 3.90 -16.48 -3.07
C VAL A 145 2.55 -15.78 -2.85
N GLY A 146 1.63 -16.50 -2.20
CA GLY A 146 0.26 -16.05 -2.00
C GLY A 146 -0.62 -16.26 -3.24
N ASN A 147 -1.84 -15.74 -3.19
CA ASN A 147 -2.82 -15.90 -4.26
C ASN A 147 -3.56 -14.59 -4.49
N VAL A 148 -3.86 -14.29 -5.76
CA VAL A 148 -4.76 -13.21 -6.14
C VAL A 148 -6.17 -13.77 -6.32
N THR A 149 -7.14 -13.24 -5.60
CA THR A 149 -8.54 -13.67 -5.64
C THR A 149 -9.47 -12.51 -5.99
N GLY A 150 -10.66 -12.86 -6.48
CA GLY A 150 -11.70 -11.91 -6.89
C GLY A 150 -12.18 -12.17 -8.34
N PRO A 151 -13.06 -11.32 -8.87
CA PRO A 151 -13.70 -10.21 -8.16
C PRO A 151 -14.63 -10.70 -7.03
N HIS A 152 -14.54 -10.06 -5.87
CA HIS A 152 -15.54 -10.15 -4.82
C HIS A 152 -16.52 -9.00 -5.01
N GLU A 153 -17.76 -9.34 -5.38
CA GLU A 153 -18.80 -8.35 -5.58
C GLU A 153 -19.27 -7.78 -4.22
N PRO A 154 -19.40 -6.45 -4.08
CA PRO A 154 -19.97 -5.88 -2.89
C PRO A 154 -21.46 -6.24 -2.80
N ARG A 155 -21.96 -6.38 -1.56
CA ARG A 155 -23.37 -6.69 -1.28
C ARG A 155 -24.38 -5.77 -1.98
N SER A 156 -23.98 -4.54 -2.31
CA SER A 156 -24.76 -3.60 -3.11
C SER A 156 -23.92 -3.08 -4.28
N PRO A 157 -24.31 -3.33 -5.54
CA PRO A 157 -23.60 -2.86 -6.73
C PRO A 157 -23.43 -1.34 -6.81
N TRP A 158 -24.31 -0.59 -6.13
CA TRP A 158 -24.29 0.87 -6.13
C TRP A 158 -23.33 1.48 -5.11
N SER A 159 -22.74 0.66 -4.23
CA SER A 159 -22.00 1.15 -3.07
C SER A 159 -20.48 1.13 -3.25
N ARG A 160 -19.95 0.17 -4.01
CA ARG A 160 -18.51 -0.06 -4.18
C ARG A 160 -18.22 -0.73 -5.51
N LEU A 161 -16.99 -0.57 -5.99
CA LEU A 161 -16.49 -1.35 -7.13
C LEU A 161 -16.18 -2.79 -6.70
N PRO A 162 -16.13 -3.75 -7.65
CA PRO A 162 -15.63 -5.10 -7.38
C PRO A 162 -14.25 -5.07 -6.73
N GLN A 163 -14.03 -5.96 -5.75
CA GLN A 163 -12.77 -6.02 -5.01
C GLN A 163 -11.95 -7.24 -5.39
N TYR A 164 -10.69 -6.99 -5.72
CA TYR A 164 -9.65 -8.01 -5.86
C TYR A 164 -8.74 -7.93 -4.65
N ARG A 165 -8.09 -9.04 -4.31
CA ARG A 165 -7.11 -9.04 -3.23
C ARG A 165 -5.98 -10.00 -3.53
N TRP A 166 -4.74 -9.60 -3.24
CA TRP A 166 -3.68 -10.56 -3.00
C TRP A 166 -3.72 -10.98 -1.53
N ARG A 167 -3.58 -12.28 -1.24
CA ARG A 167 -3.54 -12.80 0.13
C ARG A 167 -2.48 -13.88 0.31
N SER A 168 -1.87 -13.92 1.49
CA SER A 168 -1.01 -15.01 1.93
C SER A 168 -1.27 -15.35 3.40
N GLY A 169 -1.52 -16.61 3.70
CA GLY A 169 -1.92 -17.07 5.03
C GLY A 169 -1.05 -18.17 5.66
N ALA A 170 -0.09 -18.69 4.91
CA ALA A 170 0.90 -19.64 5.44
C ALA A 170 2.01 -18.88 6.15
N LEU A 171 2.47 -19.38 7.29
CA LEU A 171 3.53 -18.72 8.06
C LEU A 171 4.82 -18.59 7.24
N ASP A 172 5.22 -19.65 6.54
CA ASP A 172 6.43 -19.67 5.72
C ASP A 172 6.35 -18.64 4.58
N ASP A 173 5.20 -18.53 3.91
CA ASP A 173 4.99 -17.51 2.88
C ASP A 173 5.05 -16.10 3.47
N VAL A 174 4.45 -15.86 4.63
CA VAL A 174 4.49 -14.55 5.30
C VAL A 174 5.92 -14.19 5.70
N GLU A 175 6.69 -15.14 6.22
CA GLU A 175 8.10 -14.95 6.57
C GLU A 175 8.96 -14.70 5.33
N HIS A 176 8.69 -15.39 4.22
CA HIS A 176 9.33 -15.16 2.93
C HIS A 176 9.09 -13.73 2.44
N VAL A 177 7.84 -13.28 2.40
CA VAL A 177 7.49 -11.91 1.98
C VAL A 177 8.09 -10.88 2.93
N ALA A 178 8.05 -11.13 4.24
CA ALA A 178 8.64 -10.24 5.22
C ALA A 178 10.15 -10.10 5.01
N ALA A 179 10.87 -11.20 4.79
CA ALA A 179 12.31 -11.18 4.52
C ALA A 179 12.66 -10.44 3.24
N LEU A 180 11.88 -10.65 2.17
CA LEU A 180 12.08 -9.99 0.87
C LEU A 180 11.91 -8.47 0.96
N LEU A 181 10.89 -8.00 1.68
CA LEU A 181 10.52 -6.58 1.73
C LEU A 181 11.18 -5.82 2.90
N TRP A 182 11.77 -6.53 3.87
CA TRP A 182 12.17 -6.00 5.18
C TRP A 182 12.94 -4.68 5.12
N THR A 183 13.96 -4.62 4.26
CA THR A 183 14.89 -3.47 4.20
C THR A 183 14.24 -2.21 3.63
N ARG A 184 13.09 -2.34 2.96
CA ARG A 184 12.38 -1.25 2.29
C ARG A 184 11.03 -0.90 2.96
N LEU A 185 10.57 -1.71 3.91
CA LEU A 185 9.32 -1.47 4.63
C LEU A 185 9.42 -0.32 5.65
N GLY A 186 8.32 0.42 5.77
CA GLY A 186 8.15 1.44 6.81
C GLY A 186 8.25 0.84 8.22
N PRO A 187 8.66 1.63 9.22
CA PRO A 187 8.83 1.15 10.60
C PRO A 187 7.52 0.60 11.19
N THR A 188 6.37 1.22 10.86
CA THR A 188 5.05 0.76 11.30
C THR A 188 4.73 -0.64 10.80
N LYS A 189 4.87 -0.91 9.49
CA LYS A 189 4.62 -2.26 8.95
C LYS A 189 5.63 -3.28 9.41
N ARG A 190 6.91 -2.92 9.58
CA ARG A 190 7.90 -3.81 10.19
C ARG A 190 7.49 -4.25 11.60
N LYS A 191 7.05 -3.31 12.44
CA LYS A 191 6.55 -3.63 13.79
C LYS A 191 5.29 -4.51 13.75
N GLN A 192 4.34 -4.22 12.86
CA GLN A 192 3.13 -5.03 12.68
C GLN A 192 3.47 -6.46 12.25
N LEU A 193 4.38 -6.65 11.28
CA LEU A 193 4.85 -7.95 10.83
C LEU A 193 5.57 -8.74 11.92
N ASP A 194 6.58 -8.13 12.55
CA ASP A 194 7.36 -8.77 13.62
C ASP A 194 6.45 -9.23 14.77
N THR A 195 5.53 -8.36 15.21
CA THR A 195 4.53 -8.70 16.24
C THR A 195 3.67 -9.88 15.79
N SER A 196 3.15 -9.82 14.56
CA SER A 196 2.23 -10.85 14.05
C SER A 196 2.89 -12.23 13.94
N ILE A 197 4.12 -12.27 13.40
CA ILE A 197 4.92 -13.49 13.28
C ILE A 197 5.23 -14.06 14.67
N ARG A 198 5.65 -13.22 15.63
CA ARG A 198 5.92 -13.65 17.01
C ARG A 198 4.68 -14.24 17.68
N LEU A 199 3.53 -13.57 17.58
CA LEU A 199 2.28 -14.06 18.15
C LEU A 199 1.88 -15.41 17.53
N ARG A 200 2.01 -15.53 16.20
CA ARG A 200 1.69 -16.78 15.49
C ARG A 200 2.62 -17.93 15.85
N ARG A 201 3.92 -17.68 16.05
CA ARG A 201 4.91 -18.68 16.50
C ARG A 201 4.69 -19.09 17.96
N ALA A 202 4.36 -18.13 18.83
CA ALA A 202 4.15 -18.40 20.26
C ALA A 202 2.87 -19.22 20.53
N GLY A 203 1.84 -19.08 19.68
CA GLY A 203 0.62 -19.88 19.74
C GLY A 203 -0.21 -19.69 21.02
N LYS A 204 0.10 -18.71 21.88
CA LYS A 204 -0.67 -18.34 23.07
C LYS A 204 -0.95 -16.84 23.06
N PRO A 205 -2.17 -16.37 23.35
CA PRO A 205 -2.41 -14.97 23.57
C PRO A 205 -1.64 -14.51 24.83
N PRO A 206 -1.12 -13.27 24.86
CA PRO A 206 -0.61 -12.72 26.11
C PRO A 206 -1.71 -12.82 27.16
N ARG A 207 -1.35 -13.24 28.40
CA ARG A 207 -2.29 -13.26 29.52
C ARG A 207 -2.84 -11.84 29.70
N VAL A 208 -4.11 -11.64 29.35
CA VAL A 208 -4.80 -10.37 29.55
C VAL A 208 -4.98 -10.18 31.05
N GLY A 209 -4.04 -9.48 31.69
CA GLY A 209 -4.35 -8.71 32.88
C GLY A 209 -5.30 -7.60 32.46
N ASN A 210 -6.46 -7.53 33.13
CA ASN A 210 -7.57 -6.59 32.99
C ASN A 210 -7.64 -5.66 31.76
N ARG A 211 -8.76 -5.79 31.04
CA ARG A 211 -9.17 -5.02 29.87
C ARG A 211 -8.96 -3.51 30.07
N ASP A 212 -8.12 -2.92 29.23
CA ASP A 212 -8.40 -1.60 28.66
C ASP A 212 -8.63 -1.77 27.16
N ASN A 213 -9.89 -1.62 26.77
CA ASN A 213 -10.34 -1.58 25.38
C ASN A 213 -9.71 -0.36 24.68
N SER A 214 -8.57 -0.56 24.01
CA SER A 214 -8.11 0.36 22.98
C SER A 214 -7.98 -0.40 21.67
N ASN A 215 -8.84 0.00 20.73
CA ASN A 215 -8.91 -0.51 19.37
C ASN A 215 -7.55 -0.38 18.69
N TYR A 216 -7.00 -1.50 18.20
CA TYR A 216 -5.96 -1.46 17.18
C TYR A 216 -6.65 -1.31 15.82
N VAL A 217 -6.71 -0.06 15.36
CA VAL A 217 -6.96 0.35 13.96
C VAL A 217 -5.61 0.70 13.33
#